data_AF-A0A917C0H9-F1
#
_entry.id   AF-A0A917C0H9-F1
#
_cell.length_a   1.000
_cell.length_b   1.000
_cell.length_c   1.000
_cell.angle_alpha   90.00
_cell.angle_beta   90.00
_cell.angle_gamma   90.00
#
_symmetry.space_group_name_H-M   'P 1'
#
loop_
_entity.id
_entity.type
_entity.pdbx_description
1 polymer ?
#
loop_
_entity_poly.entity_id
_entity_poly.type
_entity_poly.pdbx_seq_one_letter_code
_entity_poly.pdbx_strand_id
1 'polypeptide(L)'
;MTYLRLFSILGVFLMSAAFTHAHATDVTVYKSPYCGCCTAWSEHMRDNGFTVTEIKREDMDTIKKEMGVPEQLESCHTAMIDGYVVEGHVPADDVKRLLKERPKAKGLSAPGMPMGSPGMEQGGMKDNYVTVLFDEDNNMSAFARH
;
A
#
# COMPACT_ATOMS: atom_id res chain seq x y z
N MET A 1 74.95 -18.02 -3.96
CA MET A 1 74.03 -18.50 -2.92
C MET A 1 73.32 -17.29 -2.32
N THR A 2 72.29 -16.78 -2.99
CA THR A 2 71.31 -15.84 -2.39
C THR A 2 70.14 -15.68 -3.36
N TYR A 3 68.97 -16.11 -2.88
CA TYR A 3 67.70 -16.14 -3.60
C TYR A 3 67.04 -14.76 -3.56
N LEU A 4 66.72 -14.17 -4.71
CA LEU A 4 65.90 -12.96 -4.78
C LEU A 4 64.42 -13.39 -4.79
N ARG A 5 63.74 -13.21 -3.65
CA ARG A 5 62.32 -13.53 -3.47
C ARG A 5 61.46 -12.50 -4.22
N LEU A 6 60.71 -12.94 -5.23
CA LEU A 6 59.61 -12.18 -5.80
C LEU A 6 58.52 -12.01 -4.73
N PHE A 7 58.23 -10.77 -4.36
CA PHE A 7 57.04 -10.44 -3.58
C PHE A 7 55.85 -10.31 -4.55
N SER A 8 55.00 -11.34 -4.60
CA SER A 8 53.66 -11.23 -5.20
C SER A 8 52.78 -10.38 -4.30
N ILE A 9 52.47 -9.16 -4.73
CA ILE A 9 51.46 -8.32 -4.07
C ILE A 9 50.10 -8.84 -4.55
N LEU A 10 49.45 -9.64 -3.70
CA LEU A 10 48.07 -10.08 -3.89
C LEU A 10 47.16 -8.87 -3.60
N GLY A 11 46.68 -8.20 -4.65
CA GLY A 11 45.73 -7.09 -4.52
C GLY A 11 44.38 -7.61 -4.02
N VAL A 12 44.01 -7.29 -2.79
CA VAL A 12 42.69 -7.57 -2.23
C VAL A 12 41.73 -6.50 -2.73
N PHE A 13 40.93 -6.82 -3.74
CA PHE A 13 39.83 -5.99 -4.20
C PHE A 13 38.68 -6.10 -3.18
N LEU A 14 38.56 -5.14 -2.27
CA LEU A 14 37.38 -5.00 -1.41
C LEU A 14 36.20 -4.53 -2.25
N MET A 15 35.34 -5.47 -2.63
CA MET A 15 34.06 -5.20 -3.27
C MET A 15 33.08 -4.72 -2.19
N SER A 16 32.97 -3.40 -2.00
CA SER A 16 31.95 -2.80 -1.12
C SER A 16 30.56 -3.09 -1.70
N ALA A 17 29.85 -4.04 -1.10
CA ALA A 17 28.43 -4.23 -1.35
C ALA A 17 27.67 -3.04 -0.76
N ALA A 18 27.18 -2.15 -1.61
CA ALA A 18 26.22 -1.13 -1.20
C ALA A 18 24.90 -1.82 -0.85
N PHE A 19 24.61 -1.98 0.44
CA PHE A 19 23.30 -2.38 0.91
C PHE A 19 22.33 -1.23 0.66
N THR A 20 21.54 -1.32 -0.41
CA THR A 20 20.35 -0.48 -0.57
C THR A 20 19.36 -0.90 0.51
N HIS A 21 19.22 -0.11 1.57
CA HIS A 21 18.07 -0.24 2.47
C HIS A 21 16.82 0.05 1.63
N ALA A 22 16.01 -0.97 1.35
CA ALA A 22 14.67 -0.78 0.83
C ALA A 22 13.90 0.00 1.91
N HIS A 23 13.71 1.30 1.68
CA HIS A 23 12.90 2.12 2.57
C HIS A 23 11.45 1.66 2.44
N ALA A 24 10.81 1.32 3.56
CA ALA A 24 9.40 0.98 3.56
C ALA A 24 8.59 2.17 3.00
N THR A 25 7.57 1.89 2.20
CA THR A 25 6.70 2.92 1.62
C THR A 25 5.79 3.48 2.72
N ASP A 26 5.80 4.79 2.89
CA ASP A 26 4.95 5.48 3.85
C ASP A 26 3.49 5.53 3.38
N VAL A 27 2.58 5.33 4.32
CA VAL A 27 1.13 5.31 4.13
C VAL A 27 0.49 6.20 5.19
N THR A 28 -0.28 7.20 4.76
CA THR A 28 -1.12 7.99 5.67
C THR A 28 -2.56 7.54 5.55
N VAL A 29 -3.17 7.07 6.63
CA VAL A 29 -4.55 6.55 6.67
C VAL A 29 -5.44 7.50 7.45
N TYR A 30 -6.49 7.99 6.82
CA TYR A 30 -7.55 8.77 7.46
C TYR A 30 -8.70 7.84 7.81
N LYS A 31 -9.07 7.80 9.08
CA LYS A 31 -10.12 6.91 9.59
C LYS A 31 -10.86 7.50 10.78
N SER A 32 -12.09 7.01 11.00
CA SER A 32 -12.81 7.25 12.26
C SER A 32 -12.04 6.68 13.47
N PRO A 33 -11.97 7.40 14.62
CA PRO A 33 -11.43 6.87 15.86
C PRO A 33 -12.05 5.53 16.29
N TYR A 34 -13.30 5.30 15.90
CA TYR A 34 -14.13 4.18 16.35
C TYR A 34 -14.17 3.01 15.35
N CYS A 35 -13.49 3.13 14.22
CA CYS A 35 -13.49 2.08 13.18
C CYS A 35 -12.42 1.01 13.46
N GLY A 36 -12.81 -0.12 14.04
CA GLY A 36 -11.90 -1.23 14.36
C GLY A 36 -11.30 -1.91 13.12
N CYS A 37 -12.11 -2.20 12.11
CA CYS A 37 -11.66 -2.82 10.86
C CYS A 37 -10.65 -1.94 10.10
N CYS A 38 -10.79 -0.62 10.15
CA CYS A 38 -9.80 0.31 9.58
C CYS A 38 -8.41 0.19 10.26
N THR A 39 -8.38 -0.08 11.57
CA THR A 39 -7.12 -0.35 12.28
C THR A 39 -6.55 -1.71 11.88
N ALA A 40 -7.39 -2.74 11.78
CA ALA A 40 -6.96 -4.05 11.32
C ALA A 40 -6.39 -4.00 9.88
N TRP A 41 -6.97 -3.20 8.99
CA TRP A 41 -6.40 -2.96 7.66
C TRP A 41 -5.03 -2.25 7.76
N SER A 42 -4.90 -1.26 8.65
CA SER A 42 -3.62 -0.58 8.88
C SER A 42 -2.54 -1.53 9.42
N GLU A 43 -2.91 -2.48 10.27
CA GLU A 43 -2.03 -3.57 10.74
C GLU A 43 -1.64 -4.50 9.59
N HIS A 44 -2.59 -4.93 8.76
CA HIS A 44 -2.31 -5.72 7.56
C HIS A 44 -1.30 -5.04 6.64
N MET A 45 -1.42 -3.72 6.45
CA MET A 45 -0.46 -2.94 5.66
C MET A 45 0.93 -2.92 6.33
N ARG A 46 1.03 -2.75 7.65
CA ARG A 46 2.30 -2.83 8.38
C ARG A 46 2.97 -4.20 8.24
N ASP A 47 2.20 -5.27 8.40
CA ASP A 47 2.68 -6.66 8.23
C ASP A 47 3.16 -6.94 6.80
N ASN A 48 2.72 -6.14 5.84
CA ASN A 48 3.09 -6.22 4.44
C ASN A 48 4.24 -5.28 4.02
N GLY A 49 4.92 -4.64 4.99
CA GLY A 49 6.13 -3.86 4.75
C GLY A 49 5.89 -2.37 4.48
N PHE A 50 4.70 -1.86 4.81
CA PHE A 50 4.39 -0.43 4.73
C PHE A 50 4.58 0.26 6.09
N THR A 51 5.00 1.52 6.08
CA THR A 51 5.05 2.36 7.28
C THR A 51 3.75 3.15 7.40
N VAL A 52 2.86 2.73 8.30
CA VAL A 52 1.49 3.28 8.36
C VAL A 52 1.30 4.26 9.51
N THR A 53 0.94 5.50 9.17
CA THR A 53 0.50 6.55 10.10
C THR A 53 -1.01 6.73 10.01
N GLU A 54 -1.72 6.63 11.14
CA GLU A 54 -3.17 6.84 11.22
C GLU A 54 -3.51 8.25 11.70
N ILE A 55 -4.33 8.96 10.93
CA ILE A 55 -4.94 10.25 11.28
C ILE A 55 -6.42 10.03 11.58
N LYS A 56 -6.79 10.26 12.84
CA LYS A 56 -8.17 10.08 13.29
C LYS A 56 -9.03 11.30 12.92
N ARG A 57 -10.15 11.06 12.26
CA ARG A 57 -11.08 12.09 11.75
C ARG A 57 -12.52 11.65 11.99
N GLU A 58 -13.37 12.58 12.42
CA GLU A 58 -14.81 12.30 12.56
C GLU A 58 -15.60 12.71 11.29
N ASP A 59 -14.99 13.51 10.43
CA ASP A 59 -15.52 14.10 9.20
C ASP A 59 -14.98 13.39 7.95
N MET A 60 -15.12 12.06 7.89
CA MET A 60 -14.56 11.26 6.80
C MET A 60 -15.11 11.62 5.41
N ASP A 61 -16.38 12.04 5.33
CA ASP A 61 -16.99 12.47 4.06
C ASP A 61 -16.25 13.67 3.46
N THR A 62 -15.78 14.60 4.30
CA THR A 62 -14.97 15.74 3.88
C THR A 62 -13.63 15.27 3.32
N ILE A 63 -12.96 14.33 4.01
CA ILE A 63 -11.68 13.78 3.56
C ILE A 63 -11.82 13.10 2.20
N LYS A 64 -12.84 12.26 2.01
CA LYS A 64 -13.11 11.56 0.74
C LYS A 64 -13.31 12.53 -0.41
N LYS A 65 -14.13 13.56 -0.18
CA LYS A 65 -14.40 14.60 -1.17
C LYS A 65 -13.16 15.41 -1.52
N GLU A 66 -12.35 15.80 -0.54
CA GLU A 66 -11.10 16.53 -0.76
C GLU A 66 -10.07 15.69 -1.52
N MET A 67 -10.06 14.38 -1.29
CA MET A 67 -9.22 13.42 -2.03
C MET A 67 -9.86 12.96 -3.35
N GLY A 68 -11.04 13.47 -3.70
CA GLY A 68 -11.75 13.15 -4.95
C GLY A 68 -12.08 11.66 -5.10
N VAL A 69 -12.45 11.00 -4.01
CA VAL A 69 -13.03 9.66 -4.04
C VAL A 69 -14.44 9.76 -4.63
N PRO A 70 -14.78 9.00 -5.69
CA PRO A 70 -16.14 8.97 -6.21
C PRO A 70 -17.10 8.30 -5.21
N GLU A 71 -18.30 8.85 -5.04
CA GLU A 71 -19.30 8.37 -4.06
C GLU A 71 -19.56 6.85 -4.13
N GLN A 72 -19.67 6.31 -5.34
CA GLN A 72 -19.89 4.89 -5.60
C GLN A 72 -18.69 3.97 -5.27
N LEU A 73 -17.53 4.55 -4.97
CA LEU A 73 -16.30 3.85 -4.60
C LEU A 73 -15.94 4.03 -3.12
N GLU A 74 -16.75 4.75 -2.35
CA GLU A 74 -16.44 5.04 -0.94
C GLU A 74 -16.47 3.78 -0.05
N SER A 75 -15.68 3.85 1.02
CA SER A 75 -15.55 2.86 2.07
C SER A 75 -15.32 3.54 3.42
N CYS A 76 -14.91 2.79 4.44
CA CYS A 76 -14.77 3.28 5.82
C CYS A 76 -13.53 4.17 6.07
N HIS A 77 -12.49 4.08 5.24
CA HIS A 77 -11.24 4.83 5.39
C HIS A 77 -10.62 5.16 4.04
N THR A 78 -9.74 6.16 4.05
CA THR A 78 -9.05 6.65 2.84
C THR A 78 -7.57 6.81 3.17
N ALA A 79 -6.69 6.30 2.32
CA ALA A 79 -5.24 6.36 2.52
C ALA A 79 -4.53 7.06 1.35
N MET A 80 -3.42 7.72 1.66
CA MET A 80 -2.51 8.30 0.68
C MET A 80 -1.20 7.53 0.67
N ILE A 81 -0.81 7.02 -0.50
CA ILE A 81 0.38 6.18 -0.69
C ILE A 81 1.08 6.56 -2.00
N ASP A 82 2.29 7.13 -1.93
CA ASP A 82 3.12 7.50 -3.10
C ASP A 82 2.34 8.24 -4.21
N GLY A 83 1.45 9.15 -3.81
CA GLY A 83 0.61 9.96 -4.71
C GLY A 83 -0.71 9.31 -5.14
N TYR A 84 -1.00 8.06 -4.78
CA TYR A 84 -2.29 7.43 -5.01
C TYR A 84 -3.21 7.53 -3.81
N VAL A 85 -4.50 7.66 -4.09
CA VAL A 85 -5.58 7.43 -3.12
C VAL A 85 -5.87 5.92 -3.06
N VAL A 86 -5.91 5.34 -1.86
CA VAL A 86 -6.35 3.97 -1.63
C VAL A 86 -7.57 4.00 -0.72
N GLU A 87 -8.71 3.58 -1.24
CA GLU A 87 -10.01 3.67 -0.57
C GLU A 87 -10.49 2.30 -0.10
N GLY A 88 -10.74 2.17 1.20
CA GLY A 88 -11.26 0.95 1.78
C GLY A 88 -10.28 -0.22 1.87
N HIS A 89 -10.84 -1.41 2.04
CA HIS A 89 -10.11 -2.63 2.40
C HIS A 89 -9.36 -3.27 1.21
N VAL A 90 -8.55 -2.49 0.51
CA VAL A 90 -7.74 -2.95 -0.62
C VAL A 90 -6.61 -3.87 -0.12
N PRO A 91 -6.40 -5.05 -0.72
CA PRO A 91 -5.29 -5.90 -0.34
C PRO A 91 -3.92 -5.28 -0.59
N ALA A 92 -3.00 -5.45 0.36
CA ALA A 92 -1.62 -4.98 0.24
C ALA A 92 -0.93 -5.43 -1.07
N ASP A 93 -1.24 -6.62 -1.59
CA ASP A 93 -0.68 -7.10 -2.87
C ASP A 93 -1.20 -6.31 -4.08
N ASP A 94 -2.45 -5.88 -4.04
CA ASP A 94 -2.99 -4.97 -5.05
C ASP A 94 -2.35 -3.58 -4.93
N VAL A 95 -2.14 -3.07 -3.71
CA VAL A 95 -1.40 -1.81 -3.50
C VAL A 95 0.05 -1.92 -4.01
N LYS A 96 0.76 -3.02 -3.70
CA LYS A 96 2.11 -3.27 -4.22
C LYS A 96 2.12 -3.31 -5.76
N ARG A 97 1.11 -3.94 -6.37
CA ARG A 97 0.96 -3.96 -7.83
C ARG A 97 0.72 -2.56 -8.39
N LEU A 98 -0.15 -1.78 -7.78
CA LEU A 98 -0.41 -0.37 -8.14
C LEU A 98 0.89 0.44 -8.14
N LEU A 99 1.67 0.34 -7.07
CA LEU A 99 2.93 1.08 -6.92
C LEU A 99 4.02 0.60 -7.88
N LYS A 100 4.01 -0.67 -8.26
CA LYS A 100 4.95 -1.23 -9.23
C LYS A 100 4.60 -0.82 -10.66
N GLU A 101 3.33 -0.90 -11.03
CA GLU A 101 2.86 -0.65 -12.40
C GLU A 101 2.69 0.84 -12.70
N ARG A 102 2.45 1.66 -11.66
CA ARG A 102 2.24 3.11 -11.75
C ARG A 102 1.26 3.51 -12.88
N PRO A 103 0.06 2.90 -12.96
CA PRO A 103 -0.91 3.30 -13.99
C PRO A 103 -1.30 4.77 -13.82
N LYS A 104 -1.71 5.41 -14.93
CA LYS A 104 -2.28 6.76 -14.88
C LYS A 104 -3.67 6.68 -14.25
N ALA A 105 -3.72 6.81 -12.94
CA ALA A 105 -4.91 6.76 -12.11
C ALA A 105 -4.75 7.72 -10.94
N LYS A 106 -5.89 8.08 -10.34
CA LYS A 106 -5.94 8.83 -9.09
C LYS A 106 -5.85 7.89 -7.90
N GLY A 107 -6.51 6.72 -8.00
CA GLY A 107 -6.53 5.78 -6.90
C GLY A 107 -7.08 4.40 -7.22
N LEU A 108 -7.13 3.59 -6.16
CA LEU A 108 -7.63 2.23 -6.14
C LEU A 108 -8.60 2.07 -4.97
N SER A 109 -9.80 1.56 -5.23
CA SER A 109 -10.81 1.33 -4.21
C SER A 109 -11.16 -0.14 -4.06
N ALA A 110 -11.46 -0.57 -2.84
CA ALA A 110 -12.32 -1.72 -2.53
C ALA A 110 -13.66 -1.17 -1.99
N PRO A 111 -14.66 -0.92 -2.86
CA PRO A 111 -15.86 -0.19 -2.47
C PRO A 111 -16.68 -0.92 -1.39
N GLY A 112 -17.32 -0.14 -0.52
CA GLY A 112 -18.13 -0.68 0.57
C GLY A 112 -17.28 -1.37 1.64
N MET A 113 -17.73 -2.51 2.14
CA MET A 113 -17.08 -3.26 3.24
C MET A 113 -17.12 -4.78 2.98
N PRO A 114 -16.44 -5.29 1.94
CA PRO A 114 -16.56 -6.69 1.54
C PRO A 114 -16.05 -7.63 2.64
N MET A 115 -16.84 -8.61 3.04
CA MET A 115 -16.44 -9.59 4.05
C MET A 115 -15.26 -10.43 3.53
N GLY A 116 -14.26 -10.64 4.38
CA GLY A 116 -13.04 -11.38 4.01
C GLY A 116 -12.00 -10.55 3.24
N SER A 117 -12.25 -9.26 2.99
CA SER A 117 -11.18 -8.32 2.64
C SER A 117 -10.30 -8.01 3.88
N PRO A 118 -9.06 -7.50 3.72
CA PRO A 118 -8.15 -7.33 4.85
C PRO A 118 -8.67 -6.37 5.92
N GLY A 119 -8.77 -6.84 7.16
CA GLY A 119 -9.41 -6.13 8.28
C GLY A 119 -10.93 -6.35 8.39
N MET A 120 -11.54 -7.09 7.45
CA MET A 120 -12.95 -7.50 7.43
C MET A 120 -13.11 -9.03 7.49
N GLU A 121 -12.08 -9.75 7.90
CA GLU A 121 -12.14 -11.21 8.06
C GLU A 121 -13.05 -11.58 9.23
N GLN A 122 -14.01 -12.47 8.97
CA GLN A 122 -14.89 -13.02 9.99
C GLN A 122 -15.04 -14.53 9.79
N GLY A 123 -14.07 -15.27 10.33
CA GLY A 123 -14.01 -16.71 10.15
C GLY A 123 -13.86 -17.09 8.67
N GLY A 124 -14.75 -17.95 8.16
CA GLY A 124 -14.72 -18.43 6.77
C GLY A 124 -15.60 -17.64 5.80
N MET A 125 -16.23 -16.53 6.21
CA MET A 125 -17.08 -15.74 5.32
C MET A 125 -16.23 -14.90 4.37
N LYS A 126 -16.52 -14.99 3.08
CA LYS A 126 -15.82 -14.23 2.05
C LYS A 126 -16.77 -13.82 0.93
N ASP A 127 -16.90 -12.52 0.72
CA ASP A 127 -17.62 -11.95 -0.41
C ASP A 127 -16.70 -11.96 -1.64
N ASN A 128 -17.30 -12.12 -2.83
CA ASN A 128 -16.59 -11.81 -4.06
C ASN A 128 -16.61 -10.30 -4.26
N TYR A 129 -15.45 -9.71 -4.53
CA TYR A 129 -15.37 -8.27 -4.79
C TYR A 129 -14.30 -7.92 -5.81
N VAL A 130 -14.32 -6.68 -6.26
CA VAL A 130 -13.40 -6.15 -7.27
C VAL A 130 -12.71 -4.93 -6.68
N THR A 131 -11.39 -4.88 -6.80
CA THR A 131 -10.67 -3.63 -6.59
C THR A 131 -10.74 -2.80 -7.87
N VAL A 132 -11.08 -1.52 -7.76
CA VAL A 132 -11.42 -0.65 -8.89
C VAL A 132 -10.41 0.49 -8.98
N LEU A 133 -9.71 0.57 -10.12
CA LEU A 133 -8.92 1.75 -10.47
C LEU A 133 -9.85 2.89 -10.88
N PHE A 134 -9.56 4.10 -10.42
CA PHE A 134 -10.27 5.31 -10.84
C PHE A 134 -9.31 6.47 -11.13
N ASP A 135 -9.68 7.35 -12.05
CA ASP A 135 -8.93 8.56 -12.40
C ASP A 135 -9.66 9.86 -12.00
N GLU A 136 -9.04 11.00 -12.29
CA GLU A 136 -9.58 12.34 -12.00
C GLU A 136 -10.89 12.66 -12.75
N ASP A 137 -11.14 11.97 -13.87
CA ASP A 137 -12.33 12.15 -14.70
C ASP A 137 -13.45 11.18 -14.30
N ASN A 138 -13.28 10.44 -13.19
CA ASN A 138 -14.16 9.38 -12.70
C ASN A 138 -14.30 8.18 -13.67
N ASN A 139 -13.35 7.97 -14.60
CA ASN A 139 -13.30 6.72 -15.34
C ASN A 139 -12.89 5.60 -14.40
N MET A 140 -13.52 4.43 -14.56
CA MET A 140 -13.32 3.29 -13.66
C MET A 140 -13.01 2.03 -14.44
N SER A 141 -12.12 1.20 -13.89
CA SER A 141 -11.82 -0.12 -14.45
C SER A 141 -11.52 -1.14 -13.35
N ALA A 142 -11.86 -2.41 -13.61
CA ALA A 142 -11.52 -3.49 -12.69
C ALA A 142 -10.00 -3.69 -12.67
N PHE A 143 -9.43 -3.70 -11.46
CA PHE A 143 -8.00 -3.92 -11.23
C PHE A 143 -7.71 -5.36 -10.83
N ALA A 144 -8.44 -5.91 -9.86
CA ALA A 144 -8.35 -7.31 -9.42
C ALA A 144 -9.71 -7.85 -8.98
N ARG A 145 -9.85 -9.17 -8.93
CA ARG A 145 -11.05 -9.86 -8.41
C ARG A 145 -10.62 -10.77 -7.26
N HIS A 146 -11.42 -10.79 -6.19
CA HIS A 146 -11.15 -11.49 -4.94
C HIS A 146 -12.31 -12.36 -4.51
#